data_AF-A0AAC9IQW9-F1
#
_entry.id   AF-A0AAC9IQW9-F1
#
_cell.length_a   1.000
_cell.length_b   1.000
_cell.length_c   1.000
_cell.angle_alpha   90.00
_cell.angle_beta   90.00
_cell.angle_gamma   90.00
#
_symmetry.space_group_name_H-M   'P 1'
#
loop_
_entity.id
_entity.type
_entity.pdbx_description
1 polymer ?
#
loop_
_entity_poly.entity_id
_entity_poly.type
_entity_poly.pdbx_seq_one_letter_code
_entity_poly.pdbx_strand_id
1 'polypeptide(L)'
;MSRNISLPEQSTHITDFFAASNNEQFAHIERDDRRFLFLRVVDSKKCNTDYFSKLHKLMEDPSVISAMLYDLIYLDISSFDIRRRPATDEHLNQKLQSLTGFERFWFEILQSGSLTGSDISSFDEWIDRKFVATHSLITNFKNYDKNSERYGTFQSRGIATHLEKYCPSAKSNRGKSGHSKQVRGYDLPSLQIARAEFQKAIGGEVDWGDSSVAAIFEALKRGYLVDEGAHP
;
A
#
# COMPACT_ATOMS: atom_id res chain seq x y z
N MET A 1 -38.37 33.06 36.55
CA MET A 1 -36.92 32.82 36.46
C MET A 1 -36.61 32.20 35.11
N SER A 2 -36.22 33.01 34.13
CA SER A 2 -35.85 32.53 32.78
C SER A 2 -34.35 32.25 32.78
N ARG A 3 -33.96 30.99 32.55
CA ARG A 3 -32.54 30.63 32.37
C ARG A 3 -32.10 31.09 30.99
N ASN A 4 -31.21 32.08 30.93
CA ASN A 4 -30.45 32.39 29.72
C ASN A 4 -29.54 31.20 29.41
N ILE A 5 -29.88 30.43 28.38
CA ILE A 5 -28.99 29.43 27.80
C ILE A 5 -28.23 30.17 26.69
N SER A 6 -26.95 30.46 26.92
CA SER A 6 -26.07 30.97 25.86
C SER A 6 -25.93 29.89 24.79
N LEU A 7 -26.23 30.23 23.54
CA LEU A 7 -25.97 29.35 22.40
C LEU A 7 -24.45 29.11 22.29
N PRO A 8 -24.01 27.90 21.90
CA PRO A 8 -22.59 27.61 21.76
C PRO A 8 -21.97 28.54 20.70
N GLU A 9 -20.87 29.17 21.07
CA GLU A 9 -20.11 30.05 20.19
C GLU A 9 -19.35 29.20 19.17
N GLN A 10 -19.55 29.49 17.89
CA GLN A 10 -18.83 28.82 16.80
C GLN A 10 -17.60 29.65 16.42
N SER A 11 -16.42 29.04 16.52
CA SER A 11 -15.17 29.65 16.06
C SER A 11 -14.65 28.95 14.79
N THR A 12 -13.98 29.71 13.93
CA THR A 12 -13.28 29.16 12.77
C THR A 12 -12.04 28.40 13.24
N HIS A 13 -11.94 27.12 12.87
CA HIS A 13 -10.82 26.28 13.24
C HIS A 13 -9.67 26.42 12.21
N ILE A 14 -8.52 26.93 12.66
CA ILE A 14 -7.31 27.11 11.84
C ILE A 14 -6.15 26.38 12.54
N THR A 15 -6.22 25.05 12.54
CA THR A 15 -5.20 24.21 13.20
C THR A 15 -4.58 23.28 12.18
N ASP A 16 -3.26 23.35 12.09
CA ASP A 16 -2.43 22.42 11.32
C ASP A 16 -1.73 21.44 12.27
N PHE A 17 -1.71 20.17 11.91
CA PHE A 17 -1.13 19.11 12.74
C PHE A 17 0.17 18.60 12.16
N PHE A 18 1.22 18.60 12.99
CA PHE A 18 2.49 17.94 12.71
C PHE A 18 2.68 16.82 13.73
N ALA A 19 2.99 15.62 13.23
CA ALA A 19 3.22 14.45 14.06
C ALA A 19 4.40 13.65 13.52
N ALA A 20 5.18 13.08 14.43
CA ALA A 20 6.26 12.15 14.12
C ALA A 20 6.00 10.83 14.86
N SER A 21 6.30 9.71 14.21
CA SER A 21 6.13 8.38 14.77
C SER A 21 7.27 7.47 14.36
N ASN A 22 7.64 6.56 15.25
CA ASN A 22 8.57 5.47 14.97
C ASN A 22 7.84 4.18 14.54
N ASN A 23 6.51 4.19 14.55
CA ASN A 23 5.71 3.04 14.10
C ASN A 23 5.67 2.99 12.56
N GLU A 24 5.72 1.79 11.99
CA GLU A 24 5.62 1.57 10.55
C GLU A 24 4.28 2.05 10.01
N GLN A 25 3.19 1.86 10.76
CA GLN A 25 1.87 2.42 10.44
C GLN A 25 1.56 3.57 11.40
N PHE A 26 1.33 4.75 10.84
CA PHE A 26 0.93 5.92 11.61
C PHE A 26 -0.57 5.93 11.90
N ALA A 27 -1.37 5.72 10.85
CA ALA A 27 -2.83 5.75 10.93
C ALA A 27 -3.44 4.86 9.85
N HIS A 28 -4.70 4.49 10.04
CA HIS A 28 -5.49 3.88 8.99
C HIS A 28 -5.92 4.96 7.98
N ILE A 29 -5.59 4.76 6.71
CA ILE A 29 -5.80 5.74 5.64
C ILE A 29 -6.75 5.18 4.60
N GLU A 30 -7.75 5.98 4.24
CA GLU A 30 -8.62 5.69 3.12
C GLU A 30 -7.92 5.97 1.79
N ARG A 31 -8.27 5.21 0.75
CA ARG A 31 -7.64 5.31 -0.57
C ARG A 31 -7.63 6.73 -1.15
N ASP A 32 -8.70 7.48 -0.96
CA ASP A 32 -8.92 8.85 -1.43
C ASP A 32 -8.64 9.91 -0.36
N ASP A 33 -7.92 9.54 0.72
CA ASP A 33 -7.49 10.50 1.72
C ASP A 33 -6.55 11.56 1.11
N ARG A 34 -6.94 12.80 1.37
CA ARG A 34 -6.26 14.02 0.92
C ARG A 34 -5.77 14.89 2.09
N ARG A 35 -5.82 14.39 3.32
CA ARG A 35 -5.57 15.15 4.56
C ARG A 35 -4.14 14.97 5.07
N PHE A 36 -3.56 13.78 4.90
CA PHE A 36 -2.25 13.48 5.46
C PHE A 36 -1.14 13.63 4.44
N LEU A 37 0.02 14.19 4.82
CA LEU A 37 1.26 14.08 4.06
C LEU A 37 2.23 13.22 4.87
N PHE A 38 2.68 12.09 4.30
CA PHE A 38 3.67 11.24 4.95
C PHE A 38 5.04 11.46 4.31
N LEU A 39 6.02 11.78 5.16
CA LEU A 39 7.40 11.97 4.78
C LEU A 39 8.24 10.93 5.54
N ARG A 40 8.88 10.03 4.80
CA ARG A 40 9.90 9.14 5.36
C ARG A 40 11.23 9.90 5.41
N VAL A 41 11.70 10.19 6.61
CA VAL A 41 13.02 10.80 6.81
C VAL A 41 14.09 9.72 6.61
N VAL A 42 15.18 10.08 5.92
CA VAL A 42 16.30 9.17 5.67
C VAL A 42 17.10 8.87 6.94
N ASP A 43 17.49 7.61 7.11
CA ASP A 43 18.20 7.11 8.29
C ASP A 43 19.68 7.53 8.38
N SER A 44 20.19 8.34 7.42
CA SER A 44 21.62 8.70 7.30
C SER A 44 22.22 9.41 8.52
N LYS A 45 21.39 10.05 9.35
CA LYS A 45 21.79 10.74 10.59
C LYS A 45 21.30 10.03 11.85
N LYS A 46 20.71 8.84 11.73
CA LYS A 46 20.21 8.07 12.87
C LYS A 46 21.33 7.83 13.89
N CYS A 47 21.03 8.08 15.16
CA CYS A 47 21.98 7.99 16.28
C CYS A 47 23.24 8.87 16.15
N ASN A 48 23.30 9.83 15.22
CA ASN A 48 24.44 10.75 15.09
C ASN A 48 24.34 11.86 16.15
N THR A 49 24.89 11.58 17.33
CA THR A 49 24.81 12.47 18.49
C THR A 49 25.51 13.81 18.28
N ASP A 50 26.64 13.85 17.58
CA ASP A 50 27.36 15.10 17.27
C ASP A 50 26.53 16.02 16.36
N TYR A 51 25.94 15.46 15.30
CA TYR A 51 25.05 16.19 14.40
C TYR A 51 23.86 16.80 15.16
N PHE A 52 23.15 16.01 15.96
CA PHE A 52 21.98 16.50 16.70
C PHE A 52 22.37 17.47 17.83
N SER A 53 23.54 17.31 18.44
CA SER A 53 24.04 18.26 19.45
C SER A 53 24.30 19.64 18.85
N LYS A 54 24.88 19.70 17.64
CA LYS A 54 25.07 20.95 16.90
C LYS A 54 23.73 21.55 16.48
N LEU A 55 22.82 20.74 15.97
CA LEU A 55 21.48 21.19 15.56
C LEU A 55 20.71 21.80 16.74
N HIS A 56 20.73 21.16 17.92
CA HIS A 56 20.08 21.66 19.13
C HIS A 56 20.61 23.04 19.53
N LYS A 57 21.93 23.24 19.51
CA LYS A 57 22.54 24.54 19.81
C LYS A 57 22.11 25.62 18.82
N LEU A 58 22.01 25.29 17.53
CA LEU A 58 21.53 26.23 16.51
C LEU A 58 20.05 26.59 16.70
N MET A 59 19.22 25.64 17.14
CA MET A 59 17.80 25.89 17.44
C MET A 59 17.58 26.78 18.67
N GLU A 60 18.58 26.95 19.53
CA GLU A 60 18.54 27.86 20.69
C GLU A 60 19.14 29.25 20.38
N ASP A 61 19.79 29.42 19.22
CA ASP A 61 20.40 30.69 18.81
C ASP A 61 19.35 31.64 18.22
N PRO A 62 19.07 32.80 18.86
CA PRO A 62 18.08 33.75 18.37
C PRO A 62 18.38 34.29 16.97
N SER A 63 19.66 34.35 16.57
CA SER A 63 20.05 34.84 15.25
C SER A 63 19.66 33.85 14.14
N VAL A 64 19.82 32.55 14.40
CA VAL A 64 19.44 31.48 13.48
C VAL A 64 17.91 31.40 13.35
N ILE A 65 17.19 31.49 14.48
CA ILE A 65 15.72 31.53 14.46
C ILE A 65 15.23 32.75 13.67
N SER A 66 15.85 33.92 13.90
CA SER A 66 15.48 35.16 13.19
C SER A 66 15.74 35.06 11.69
N ALA A 67 16.84 34.43 11.28
CA ALA A 67 17.14 34.16 9.87
C ALA A 67 16.11 33.21 9.24
N MET A 68 15.76 32.11 9.92
CA MET A 68 14.72 31.19 9.44
C MET A 68 13.36 31.87 9.31
N LEU A 69 12.98 32.70 10.28
CA LEU A 69 11.72 33.44 10.24
C LEU A 69 11.71 34.44 9.07
N TYR A 70 12.82 35.13 8.82
CA TYR A 70 12.99 35.99 7.67
C TYR A 70 12.70 35.21 6.37
N ASP A 71 13.37 34.06 6.18
CA ASP A 71 13.16 33.23 4.99
C ASP A 71 11.70 32.80 4.83
N LEU A 72 11.01 32.41 5.91
CA LEU A 72 9.60 31.99 5.86
C LEU A 72 8.63 33.14 5.55
N ILE A 73 8.90 34.36 6.03
CA ILE A 73 8.06 35.55 5.76
C ILE A 73 8.19 35.98 4.29
N TYR A 74 9.38 35.86 3.71
CA TYR A 74 9.66 36.28 2.33
C TYR A 74 9.55 35.13 1.32
N LEU A 75 9.18 33.93 1.75
CA LEU A 75 8.94 32.79 0.86
C LEU A 75 7.70 33.05 -0.01
N ASP A 76 7.90 33.24 -1.31
CA ASP A 76 6.80 33.36 -2.27
C ASP A 76 6.11 32.00 -2.47
N ILE A 77 4.89 31.90 -1.95
CA ILE A 77 4.00 30.74 -2.09
C ILE A 77 2.78 31.04 -2.97
N SER A 78 2.80 32.14 -3.75
CA SER A 78 1.66 32.56 -4.58
C SER A 78 1.23 31.51 -5.61
N SER A 79 2.17 30.69 -6.10
CA SER A 79 1.90 29.59 -7.02
C SER A 79 1.73 28.22 -6.32
N PHE A 80 1.81 28.15 -4.99
CA PHE A 80 1.76 26.89 -4.25
C PHE A 80 0.30 26.48 -3.98
N ASP A 81 -0.11 25.37 -4.59
CA ASP A 81 -1.42 24.76 -4.32
C ASP A 81 -1.33 23.79 -3.15
N ILE A 82 -1.76 24.23 -1.96
CA ILE A 82 -1.77 23.42 -0.74
C ILE A 82 -2.66 22.17 -0.86
N ARG A 83 -3.62 22.16 -1.78
CA ARG A 83 -4.50 21.01 -2.01
C ARG A 83 -3.85 19.98 -2.93
N ARG A 84 -2.81 20.36 -3.66
CA ARG A 84 -2.06 19.47 -4.53
C ARG A 84 -0.88 18.86 -3.78
N ARG A 85 -1.22 17.93 -2.88
CA ARG A 85 -0.26 17.19 -2.07
C ARG A 85 0.77 16.44 -2.95
N PRO A 86 2.07 16.47 -2.60
CA PRO A 86 3.07 15.61 -3.21
C PRO A 86 2.71 14.12 -3.11
N ALA A 87 2.98 13.36 -4.17
CA ALA A 87 2.94 11.91 -4.11
C ALA A 87 4.23 11.40 -3.46
N THR A 88 4.09 10.58 -2.41
CA THR A 88 5.23 9.98 -1.69
C THR A 88 5.04 8.48 -1.58
N ASP A 89 6.16 7.75 -1.64
CA ASP A 89 6.15 6.28 -1.47
C ASP A 89 5.61 5.90 -0.09
N GLU A 90 5.91 6.71 0.93
CA GLU A 90 5.41 6.46 2.27
C GLU A 90 3.88 6.57 2.35
N HIS A 91 3.27 7.50 1.63
CA HIS A 91 1.82 7.57 1.58
C HIS A 91 1.19 6.33 0.92
N LEU A 92 1.84 5.77 -0.11
CA LEU A 92 1.44 4.47 -0.68
C LEU A 92 1.60 3.33 0.34
N ASN A 93 2.73 3.27 1.05
CA ASN A 93 2.97 2.25 2.07
C ASN A 93 1.89 2.25 3.16
N GLN A 94 1.53 3.44 3.67
CA GLN A 94 0.49 3.57 4.68
C GLN A 94 -0.89 3.12 4.14
N LYS A 95 -1.20 3.37 2.85
CA LYS A 95 -2.42 2.85 2.21
C LYS A 95 -2.41 1.32 2.12
N LEU A 96 -1.29 0.73 1.72
CA LEU A 96 -1.15 -0.74 1.63
C LEU A 96 -1.28 -1.41 3.00
N GLN A 97 -0.72 -0.78 4.06
CA GLN A 97 -0.89 -1.23 5.44
C GLN A 97 -2.32 -1.04 5.98
N SER A 98 -3.09 -0.15 5.36
CA SER A 98 -4.50 0.09 5.72
C SER A 98 -5.48 -0.83 4.99
N LEU A 99 -5.01 -1.68 4.06
CA LEU A 99 -5.88 -2.64 3.39
C LEU A 99 -6.43 -3.64 4.41
N THR A 100 -7.72 -3.90 4.35
CA THR A 100 -8.40 -4.87 5.22
C THR A 100 -9.31 -5.80 4.42
N GLY A 101 -9.70 -6.93 5.03
CA GLY A 101 -10.61 -7.89 4.43
C GLY A 101 -10.17 -8.35 3.03
N PHE A 102 -11.07 -8.26 2.05
CA PHE A 102 -10.80 -8.74 0.70
C PHE A 102 -9.78 -7.88 -0.05
N GLU A 103 -9.69 -6.58 0.24
CA GLU A 103 -8.66 -5.73 -0.38
C GLU A 103 -7.25 -6.21 0.00
N ARG A 104 -7.05 -6.55 1.28
CA ARG A 104 -5.79 -7.12 1.76
C ARG A 104 -5.52 -8.49 1.13
N PHE A 105 -6.52 -9.37 1.14
CA PHE A 105 -6.38 -10.69 0.54
C PHE A 105 -6.05 -10.63 -0.96
N TRP A 106 -6.69 -9.73 -1.71
CA TRP A 106 -6.39 -9.53 -3.12
C TRP A 106 -4.96 -9.04 -3.33
N PHE A 107 -4.49 -8.12 -2.49
CA PHE A 107 -3.10 -7.68 -2.52
C PHE A 107 -2.10 -8.84 -2.31
N GLU A 108 -2.37 -9.75 -1.37
CA GLU A 108 -1.52 -10.94 -1.15
C GLU A 108 -1.55 -11.93 -2.34
N ILE A 109 -2.69 -12.09 -3.01
CA ILE A 109 -2.77 -12.86 -4.26
C ILE A 109 -1.87 -12.24 -5.32
N LEU A 110 -1.93 -10.91 -5.48
CA LEU A 110 -1.10 -10.20 -6.46
C LEU A 110 0.39 -10.26 -6.10
N GLN A 111 0.72 -10.25 -4.81
CA GLN A 111 2.10 -10.38 -4.34
C GLN A 111 2.65 -11.79 -4.62
N SER A 112 1.94 -12.82 -4.18
CA SER A 112 2.36 -14.23 -4.30
C SER A 112 2.21 -14.82 -5.71
N GLY A 113 1.37 -14.23 -6.56
CA GLY A 113 0.98 -14.84 -7.83
C GLY A 113 0.15 -16.12 -7.67
N SER A 114 -0.37 -16.38 -6.47
CA SER A 114 -1.18 -17.57 -6.15
C SER A 114 -2.58 -17.15 -5.71
N LEU A 115 -3.60 -17.80 -6.27
CA LEU A 115 -5.01 -17.53 -5.92
C LEU A 115 -5.38 -17.92 -4.49
N THR A 116 -4.50 -18.64 -3.77
CA THR A 116 -4.66 -18.93 -2.34
C THR A 116 -4.17 -17.81 -1.44
N GLY A 117 -3.42 -16.83 -1.98
CA GLY A 117 -2.78 -15.79 -1.19
C GLY A 117 -1.66 -16.31 -0.27
N SER A 118 -1.07 -17.48 -0.61
CA SER A 118 0.02 -18.10 0.13
C SER A 118 1.06 -18.71 -0.82
N ASP A 119 2.34 -18.61 -0.46
CA ASP A 119 3.49 -19.18 -1.19
C ASP A 119 3.56 -20.73 -1.13
N ILE A 120 2.55 -21.40 -0.58
CA ILE A 120 2.58 -22.84 -0.38
C ILE A 120 2.34 -23.54 -1.73
N SER A 121 3.42 -23.78 -2.48
CA SER A 121 3.73 -24.90 -3.40
C SER A 121 2.56 -25.61 -4.15
N SER A 122 1.45 -24.93 -4.41
CA SER A 122 0.47 -25.39 -5.37
C SER A 122 1.02 -25.11 -6.76
N PHE A 123 1.04 -26.13 -7.62
CA PHE A 123 1.32 -26.07 -9.06
C PHE A 123 0.35 -25.17 -9.86
N ASP A 124 -0.27 -24.19 -9.21
CA ASP A 124 -1.38 -23.40 -9.71
C ASP A 124 -1.00 -21.91 -9.80
N GLU A 125 0.22 -21.67 -10.27
CA GLU A 125 0.81 -20.35 -10.50
C GLU A 125 -0.06 -19.54 -11.48
N TRP A 126 -0.44 -18.33 -11.08
CA TRP A 126 -1.21 -17.43 -11.93
C TRP A 126 -0.24 -16.53 -12.70
N ILE A 127 0.12 -16.94 -13.91
CA ILE A 127 0.94 -16.15 -14.84
C ILE A 127 0.04 -15.50 -15.89
N ASP A 128 -0.65 -16.35 -16.66
CA ASP A 128 -1.52 -15.95 -17.76
C ASP A 128 -2.99 -15.85 -17.35
N ARG A 129 -3.86 -15.61 -18.34
CA ARG A 129 -5.31 -15.57 -18.13
C ARG A 129 -5.81 -16.88 -17.52
N LYS A 130 -6.64 -16.77 -16.49
CA LYS A 130 -7.12 -17.92 -15.72
C LYS A 130 -8.56 -17.75 -15.27
N PHE A 131 -9.37 -18.79 -15.46
CA PHE A 131 -10.70 -18.82 -14.90
C PHE A 131 -10.64 -19.23 -13.43
N VAL A 132 -11.31 -18.46 -12.55
CA VAL A 132 -11.47 -18.79 -11.14
C VAL A 132 -12.95 -18.83 -10.76
N ALA A 133 -13.39 -19.92 -10.14
CA ALA A 133 -14.76 -20.03 -9.66
C ALA A 133 -15.00 -19.09 -8.48
N THR A 134 -16.18 -18.45 -8.41
CA THR A 134 -16.52 -17.53 -7.31
C THR A 134 -16.44 -18.22 -5.95
N HIS A 135 -16.87 -19.49 -5.88
CA HIS A 135 -16.78 -20.27 -4.64
C HIS A 135 -15.33 -20.51 -4.20
N SER A 136 -14.40 -20.75 -5.15
CA SER A 136 -12.98 -20.93 -4.83
C SER A 136 -12.37 -19.66 -4.21
N LEU A 137 -12.69 -18.47 -4.76
CA LEU A 137 -12.23 -17.21 -4.16
C LEU A 137 -12.78 -17.00 -2.75
N ILE A 138 -14.07 -17.30 -2.53
CA ILE A 138 -14.68 -17.21 -1.18
C ILE A 138 -13.98 -18.16 -0.21
N THR A 139 -13.75 -19.41 -0.62
CA THR A 139 -13.08 -20.41 0.21
C THR A 139 -11.65 -20.00 0.52
N ASN A 140 -10.89 -19.52 -0.46
CA ASN A 140 -9.53 -19.05 -0.25
C ASN A 140 -9.48 -17.83 0.68
N PHE A 141 -10.40 -16.88 0.50
CA PHE A 141 -10.53 -15.73 1.41
C PHE A 141 -10.83 -16.15 2.86
N LYS A 142 -11.75 -17.10 3.06
CA LYS A 142 -12.05 -17.66 4.39
C LYS A 142 -10.86 -18.41 5.01
N ASN A 143 -10.07 -19.10 4.18
CA ASN A 143 -8.88 -19.80 4.64
C ASN A 143 -7.77 -18.82 5.05
N TYR A 144 -7.63 -17.71 4.32
CA TYR A 144 -6.70 -16.63 4.62
C TYR A 144 -7.08 -15.92 5.92
N ASP A 145 -8.34 -15.48 6.04
CA ASP A 145 -8.85 -14.84 7.24
C ASP A 145 -9.87 -15.74 7.95
N LYS A 146 -9.35 -16.61 8.82
CA LYS A 146 -10.17 -17.52 9.65
C LYS A 146 -11.11 -16.79 10.61
N ASN A 147 -10.87 -15.50 10.86
CA ASN A 147 -11.72 -14.64 11.68
C ASN A 147 -12.69 -13.78 10.85
N SER A 148 -12.66 -13.88 9.51
CA SER A 148 -13.49 -13.07 8.60
C SER A 148 -14.99 -13.21 8.90
N GLU A 149 -15.43 -14.37 9.37
CA GLU A 149 -16.84 -14.62 9.71
C GLU A 149 -17.31 -13.89 10.98
N ARG A 150 -16.39 -13.40 11.84
CA ARG A 150 -16.75 -12.59 13.02
C ARG A 150 -17.32 -11.23 12.64
N TYR A 151 -16.99 -10.73 11.45
CA TYR A 151 -17.40 -9.41 10.95
C TYR A 151 -18.57 -9.49 9.94
N GLY A 152 -19.13 -10.69 9.72
CA GLY A 152 -20.29 -10.94 8.86
C GLY A 152 -20.00 -11.90 7.71
N THR A 153 -21.03 -12.54 7.17
CA THR A 153 -20.90 -13.46 6.03
C THR A 153 -20.41 -12.69 4.81
N PHE A 154 -19.16 -12.90 4.41
CA PHE A 154 -18.60 -12.30 3.20
C PHE A 154 -19.40 -12.77 1.97
N GLN A 155 -20.18 -11.86 1.39
CA GLN A 155 -21.10 -12.17 0.29
C GLN A 155 -20.39 -12.11 -1.06
N SER A 156 -20.84 -12.92 -2.01
CA SER A 156 -20.36 -12.93 -3.40
C SER A 156 -20.44 -11.57 -4.09
N ARG A 157 -21.40 -10.72 -3.70
CA ARG A 157 -21.52 -9.33 -4.18
C ARG A 157 -20.32 -8.47 -3.77
N GLY A 158 -19.72 -8.72 -2.61
CA GLY A 158 -18.51 -8.04 -2.17
C GLY A 158 -17.35 -8.27 -3.14
N ILE A 159 -17.14 -9.52 -3.59
CA ILE A 159 -16.08 -9.85 -4.54
C ILE A 159 -16.23 -9.08 -5.84
N ALA A 160 -17.44 -9.03 -6.41
CA ALA A 160 -17.69 -8.31 -7.66
C ALA A 160 -17.28 -6.84 -7.57
N THR A 161 -17.70 -6.15 -6.51
CA THR A 161 -17.37 -4.74 -6.29
C THR A 161 -15.86 -4.51 -6.10
N HIS A 162 -15.16 -5.44 -5.44
CA HIS A 162 -13.71 -5.33 -5.26
C HIS A 162 -12.95 -5.58 -6.55
N LEU A 163 -13.35 -6.61 -7.32
CA LEU A 163 -12.72 -6.90 -8.62
C LEU A 163 -12.99 -5.78 -9.62
N GLU A 164 -14.20 -5.23 -9.71
CA GLU A 164 -14.49 -4.06 -10.55
C GLU A 164 -13.60 -2.86 -10.20
N LYS A 165 -13.25 -2.70 -8.92
CA LYS A 165 -12.42 -1.59 -8.42
C LYS A 165 -10.92 -1.80 -8.66
N TYR A 166 -10.39 -2.99 -8.39
CA TYR A 166 -8.95 -3.28 -8.36
C TYR A 166 -8.43 -4.13 -9.52
N CYS A 167 -9.33 -4.78 -10.26
CA CYS A 167 -9.01 -5.57 -11.45
C CYS A 167 -10.19 -5.55 -12.44
N PRO A 168 -10.54 -4.40 -13.04
CA PRO A 168 -11.69 -4.26 -13.94
C PRO A 168 -11.61 -5.15 -15.18
N SER A 169 -10.43 -5.65 -15.55
CA SER A 169 -10.30 -6.65 -16.61
C SER A 169 -10.82 -8.04 -16.22
N ALA A 170 -11.04 -8.32 -14.94
CA ALA A 170 -11.65 -9.56 -14.47
C ALA A 170 -13.14 -9.60 -14.81
N LYS A 171 -13.52 -10.37 -15.84
CA LYS A 171 -14.90 -10.42 -16.32
C LYS A 171 -15.64 -11.63 -15.74
N SER A 172 -16.89 -11.39 -15.32
CA SER A 172 -17.78 -12.47 -14.89
C SER A 172 -18.07 -13.43 -16.05
N ASN A 173 -17.86 -14.72 -15.83
CA ASN A 173 -18.12 -15.77 -16.83
C ASN A 173 -18.63 -17.06 -16.18
N ARG A 174 -19.08 -18.02 -17.00
CA ARG A 174 -19.43 -19.38 -16.60
C ARG A 174 -18.47 -20.36 -17.23
N GLY A 175 -17.55 -20.89 -16.43
CA GLY A 175 -16.50 -21.81 -16.87
C GLY A 175 -16.71 -23.22 -16.32
N LYS A 176 -15.96 -24.19 -16.87
CA LYS A 176 -15.81 -25.50 -16.24
C LYS A 176 -14.74 -25.39 -15.16
N SER A 177 -15.03 -25.93 -13.97
CA SER A 177 -14.05 -26.09 -12.90
C SER A 177 -13.89 -27.59 -12.64
N GLY A 178 -12.73 -28.15 -12.98
CA GLY A 178 -12.47 -29.59 -12.89
C GLY A 178 -13.49 -30.46 -13.64
N HIS A 179 -13.87 -31.59 -13.04
CA HIS A 179 -14.85 -32.56 -13.58
C HIS A 179 -16.33 -32.14 -13.37
N SER A 180 -16.59 -30.94 -12.86
CA SER A 180 -17.92 -30.46 -12.47
C SER A 180 -18.66 -29.73 -13.60
N LYS A 181 -20.00 -29.64 -13.46
CA LYS A 181 -20.90 -28.78 -14.25
C LYS A 181 -20.39 -27.32 -14.29
N GLN A 182 -20.80 -26.57 -15.31
CA GLN A 182 -20.48 -25.15 -15.46
C GLN A 182 -20.78 -24.36 -14.18
N VAL A 183 -19.77 -23.69 -13.63
CA VAL A 183 -19.85 -22.86 -12.42
C VAL A 183 -19.69 -21.38 -12.78
N ARG A 184 -20.25 -20.49 -11.94
CA ARG A 184 -20.02 -19.05 -12.06
C ARG A 184 -18.64 -18.69 -11.50
N GLY A 185 -17.97 -17.75 -12.15
CA GLY A 185 -16.62 -17.33 -11.79
C GLY A 185 -16.19 -16.09 -12.56
N TYR A 186 -14.89 -15.84 -12.57
CA TYR A 186 -14.27 -14.73 -13.26
C TYR A 186 -13.14 -15.23 -14.15
N ASP A 187 -13.06 -14.69 -15.36
CA ASP A 187 -11.86 -14.79 -16.20
C ASP A 187 -10.90 -13.69 -15.76
N LEU A 188 -9.87 -14.07 -15.03
CA LEU A 188 -8.81 -13.15 -14.60
C LEU A 188 -7.86 -12.86 -15.78
N PRO A 189 -7.34 -11.63 -15.90
CA PRO A 189 -6.31 -11.30 -16.87
C PRO A 189 -4.97 -11.97 -16.48
N SER A 190 -3.88 -11.65 -17.18
CA SER A 190 -2.54 -12.04 -16.68
C SER A 190 -2.22 -11.30 -15.39
N LEU A 191 -1.33 -11.87 -14.57
CA LEU A 191 -0.93 -11.29 -13.29
C LEU A 191 -0.38 -9.86 -13.45
N GLN A 192 0.38 -9.60 -14.51
CA GLN A 192 0.95 -8.27 -14.77
C GLN A 192 -0.13 -7.23 -15.05
N ILE A 193 -1.18 -7.59 -15.78
CA ILE A 193 -2.32 -6.69 -16.03
C ILE A 193 -3.05 -6.42 -14.72
N ALA A 194 -3.32 -7.45 -13.92
CA ALA A 194 -3.99 -7.29 -12.63
C ALA A 194 -3.19 -6.39 -11.66
N ARG A 195 -1.86 -6.55 -11.61
CA ARG A 195 -0.96 -5.70 -10.81
C ARG A 195 -0.96 -4.24 -11.28
N ALA A 196 -0.91 -4.01 -12.60
CA ALA A 196 -0.99 -2.66 -13.16
C ALA A 196 -2.34 -1.98 -12.88
N GLU A 197 -3.44 -2.72 -12.99
CA GLU A 197 -4.78 -2.24 -12.62
C GLU A 197 -4.87 -1.90 -11.13
N PHE A 198 -4.29 -2.72 -10.27
CA PHE A 198 -4.23 -2.46 -8.83
C PHE A 198 -3.42 -1.20 -8.51
N GLN A 199 -2.23 -1.03 -9.10
CA GLN A 199 -1.39 0.18 -8.93
C GLN A 199 -2.12 1.44 -9.35
N LYS A 200 -2.85 1.39 -10.48
CA LYS A 200 -3.70 2.49 -10.94
C LYS A 200 -4.83 2.78 -9.95
N ALA A 201 -5.45 1.76 -9.38
CA ALA A 201 -6.56 1.91 -8.44
C ALA A 201 -6.11 2.45 -7.08
N ILE A 202 -4.97 2.00 -6.54
CA ILE A 202 -4.43 2.45 -5.25
C ILE A 202 -3.74 3.82 -5.34
N GLY A 203 -3.27 4.18 -6.54
CA GLY A 203 -2.64 5.46 -6.85
C GLY A 203 -1.17 5.51 -6.47
N GLY A 204 -0.39 4.53 -6.91
CA GLY A 204 1.06 4.49 -6.73
C GLY A 204 1.70 3.21 -7.27
N GLU A 205 3.02 3.22 -7.42
CA GLU A 205 3.81 2.07 -7.88
C GLU A 205 4.18 1.17 -6.70
N VAL A 206 3.63 -0.05 -6.72
CA VAL A 206 3.95 -1.11 -5.76
C VAL A 206 5.16 -1.90 -6.24
N ASP A 207 6.14 -2.14 -5.35
CA ASP A 207 7.20 -3.13 -5.55
C ASP A 207 6.68 -4.54 -5.26
N TRP A 208 6.58 -5.37 -6.30
CA TRP A 208 6.09 -6.74 -6.20
C TRP A 208 7.20 -7.76 -5.85
N GLY A 209 8.45 -7.34 -5.68
CA GLY A 209 9.54 -8.22 -5.22
C GLY A 209 10.12 -9.18 -6.26
N ASP A 210 9.50 -9.34 -7.43
CA ASP A 210 9.96 -10.26 -8.49
C ASP A 210 11.41 -9.98 -8.98
N SER A 211 11.83 -8.71 -8.96
CA SER A 211 13.19 -8.30 -9.36
C SER A 211 14.27 -8.90 -8.46
N SER A 212 13.97 -9.16 -7.18
CA SER A 212 14.94 -9.72 -6.24
C SER A 212 15.20 -11.20 -6.51
N VAL A 213 14.19 -11.96 -6.90
CA VAL A 213 14.31 -13.40 -7.19
C VAL A 213 15.04 -13.62 -8.52
N ALA A 214 14.70 -12.86 -9.57
CA ALA A 214 15.41 -12.91 -10.86
C ALA A 214 16.87 -12.46 -10.74
N ALA A 215 17.16 -11.42 -9.94
CA ALA A 215 18.52 -10.97 -9.66
C ALA A 215 19.32 -12.00 -8.84
N ILE A 216 18.69 -12.67 -7.87
CA ILE A 216 19.32 -13.78 -7.12
C ILE A 216 19.61 -14.96 -8.05
N PHE A 217 18.68 -15.35 -8.92
CA PHE A 217 18.91 -16.42 -9.89
C PHE A 217 20.00 -16.06 -10.91
N GLU A 218 20.07 -14.82 -11.39
CA GLU A 218 21.17 -14.36 -12.25
C GLU A 218 22.50 -14.25 -11.51
N ALA A 219 22.51 -13.83 -10.24
CA ALA A 219 23.71 -13.84 -9.39
C ALA A 219 24.21 -15.26 -9.14
N LEU A 220 23.31 -16.22 -8.90
CA LEU A 220 23.64 -17.64 -8.75
C LEU A 220 24.15 -18.25 -10.06
N LYS A 221 23.55 -17.92 -11.22
CA LYS A 221 24.06 -18.34 -12.53
C LYS A 221 25.45 -17.77 -12.84
N ARG A 222 25.72 -16.52 -12.46
CA ARG A 222 27.05 -15.89 -12.60
C ARG A 222 28.08 -16.45 -11.63
N GLY A 223 27.67 -16.94 -10.45
CA GLY A 223 28.54 -17.56 -9.45
C GLY A 223 28.93 -19.01 -9.74
N TYR A 224 28.21 -19.72 -10.61
CA TYR A 224 28.46 -21.12 -10.96
C TYR A 224 29.31 -21.34 -12.23
N LEU A 225 29.88 -20.28 -12.82
CA LEU A 225 30.70 -20.36 -14.04
C LEU A 225 32.19 -20.04 -13.83
N VAL A 226 32.74 -20.30 -12.63
CA VAL A 226 34.19 -20.25 -12.41
C VAL A 226 34.64 -21.44 -11.54
N ASP A 227 34.73 -22.62 -12.14
CA ASP A 227 35.82 -23.58 -11.90
C ASP A 227 35.64 -24.84 -12.75
N GLU A 228 35.93 -24.73 -14.05
CA GLU A 228 36.43 -25.89 -14.80
C GLU A 228 37.63 -25.44 -15.64
N GLY A 229 38.82 -25.87 -15.21
CA GLY A 229 39.98 -25.96 -16.10
C GLY A 229 41.17 -25.07 -15.78
N ALA A 230 41.83 -25.30 -14.64
CA ALA A 230 43.28 -25.17 -14.55
C ALA A 230 43.82 -25.88 -13.29
N HIS A 231 44.27 -27.12 -13.44
CA HIS A 231 45.35 -27.62 -12.59
C HIS A 231 46.45 -28.23 -13.50
N PRO A 232 47.74 -28.02 -13.14
CA PRO A 232 48.90 -28.19 -14.02
C PRO A 232 49.27 -29.65 -14.26
#